data_AF-A0A2E7HLY3-F1
#
_entry.id   AF-A0A2E7HLY3-F1
#
_cell.length_a   1.000
_cell.length_b   1.000
_cell.length_c   1.000
_cell.angle_alpha   90.00
_cell.angle_beta   90.00
_cell.angle_gamma   90.00
#
_symmetry.space_group_name_H-M   'P 1'
#
loop_
_entity.id
_entity.type
_entity.pdbx_description
1 polymer ?
#
loop_
_entity_poly.entity_id
_entity_poly.type
_entity_poly.pdbx_seq_one_letter_code
_entity_poly.pdbx_strand_id
1 'polypeptide(L)'
;MSTPDTDDVQQSLREQALVDFAVAQSRAIFCTAEIEATEDAVERGAPLRFVSDNVTRITGHKATDFTTDRLLGRGLIHTNDLGAYQAKVANLPETRQIHQTYRYRTASDEWLWLRDEIRLLPSEAGKLREYVGCMVDITAEKEAEQALRHTEAFNHDILAASQYGIVSVDISGIVVGFNLAAEALFGHTSRDAIGRPVAERHHIAKGC
;
A
#
# COMPACT_ATOMS: atom_id res chain seq x y z
N MET A 1 7.52 43.10 -32.60
CA MET A 1 8.06 42.39 -31.43
C MET A 1 6.95 42.33 -30.41
N SER A 2 6.22 41.22 -30.37
CA SER A 2 5.10 41.04 -29.43
C SER A 2 5.67 40.69 -28.06
N THR A 3 5.26 41.44 -27.04
CA THR A 3 5.49 41.11 -25.63
C THR A 3 4.86 39.75 -25.33
N PRO A 4 5.53 38.82 -24.62
CA PRO A 4 4.87 37.61 -24.13
C PRO A 4 3.64 38.02 -23.31
N ASP A 5 2.51 37.38 -23.60
CA ASP A 5 1.18 37.77 -23.14
C ASP A 5 1.10 37.67 -21.61
N THR A 6 0.67 38.74 -20.95
CA THR A 6 0.64 38.80 -19.47
C THR A 6 -0.37 37.80 -18.90
N ASP A 7 -1.38 37.43 -19.68
CA ASP A 7 -2.39 36.42 -19.33
C ASP A 7 -1.83 34.99 -19.32
N ASP A 8 -0.92 34.63 -20.24
CA ASP A 8 -0.28 33.31 -20.27
C ASP A 8 0.61 33.08 -19.03
N VAL A 9 1.32 34.14 -18.60
CA VAL A 9 2.15 34.08 -17.37
C VAL A 9 1.27 33.94 -16.13
N GLN A 10 0.15 34.67 -16.07
CA GLN A 10 -0.79 34.58 -14.93
C GLN A 10 -1.51 33.23 -14.88
N GLN A 11 -1.85 32.65 -16.04
CA GLN A 11 -2.44 31.31 -16.10
C GLN A 11 -1.44 30.25 -15.63
N SER A 12 -0.20 30.27 -16.13
CA SER A 12 0.85 29.33 -15.72
C SER A 12 1.12 29.41 -14.21
N LEU A 13 1.14 30.62 -13.63
CA LEU A 13 1.32 30.80 -12.18
C LEU A 13 0.17 30.20 -11.36
N ARG A 14 -1.08 30.33 -11.82
CA ARG A 14 -2.26 29.74 -11.15
C ARG A 14 -2.23 28.23 -11.21
N GLU A 15 -1.90 27.65 -12.36
CA GLU A 15 -1.78 26.20 -12.54
C GLU A 15 -0.68 25.63 -11.66
N GLN A 16 0.49 26.27 -11.62
CA GLN A 16 1.59 25.85 -10.76
C GLN A 16 1.22 25.94 -9.27
N ALA A 17 0.60 27.04 -8.84
CA ALA A 17 0.15 27.18 -7.45
C ALA A 17 -0.90 26.13 -7.04
N LEU A 18 -1.79 25.75 -7.96
CA LEU A 18 -2.77 24.69 -7.71
C LEU A 18 -2.10 23.32 -7.56
N VAL A 19 -1.12 23.02 -8.41
CA VAL A 19 -0.33 21.77 -8.33
C VAL A 19 0.45 21.73 -7.02
N ASP A 20 1.14 22.81 -6.66
CA ASP A 20 1.91 22.89 -5.42
C ASP A 20 1.01 22.72 -4.18
N PHE A 21 -0.16 23.36 -4.19
CA PHE A 21 -1.15 23.18 -3.13
C PHE A 21 -1.65 21.73 -3.04
N ALA A 22 -1.98 21.10 -4.18
CA ALA A 22 -2.43 19.71 -4.22
C ALA A 22 -1.34 18.75 -3.72
N VAL A 23 -0.08 18.98 -4.10
CA VAL A 23 1.08 18.20 -3.64
C VAL A 23 1.25 18.36 -2.13
N ALA A 24 1.20 19.58 -1.59
CA ALA A 24 1.40 19.87 -0.17
C ALA A 24 0.30 19.23 0.72
N GLN A 25 -0.94 19.18 0.24
CA GLN A 25 -2.07 18.57 0.96
C GLN A 25 -2.14 17.04 0.81
N SER A 26 -1.42 16.47 -0.15
CA SER A 26 -1.40 15.03 -0.38
C SER A 26 -0.68 14.27 0.75
N ARG A 27 -1.09 13.03 1.00
CA ARG A 27 -0.32 12.08 1.83
C ARG A 27 0.74 11.33 1.02
N ALA A 28 0.96 11.71 -0.23
CA ALA A 28 1.96 11.12 -1.10
C ALA A 28 3.24 11.97 -1.16
N ILE A 29 4.36 11.30 -1.33
CA ILE A 29 5.64 11.88 -1.71
C ILE A 29 5.68 11.85 -3.24
N PHE A 30 5.96 12.99 -3.86
CA PHE A 30 6.13 13.07 -5.30
C PHE A 30 7.60 13.31 -5.60
N CYS A 31 8.13 12.65 -6.61
CA CYS A 31 9.51 12.87 -7.04
C CYS A 31 9.64 12.85 -8.55
N THR A 32 10.69 13.50 -9.04
CA THR A 32 11.16 13.32 -10.41
C THR A 32 12.65 13.03 -10.38
N ALA A 33 13.13 12.27 -11.35
CA ALA A 33 14.56 12.10 -11.55
C ALA A 33 14.89 11.86 -13.02
N GLU A 34 16.15 12.13 -13.34
CA GLU A 34 16.72 11.97 -14.67
C GLU A 34 17.74 10.83 -14.64
N ILE A 35 17.52 9.81 -15.46
CA ILE A 35 18.43 8.68 -15.63
C ILE A 35 19.12 8.81 -16.98
N GLU A 36 20.45 8.71 -16.98
CA GLU A 36 21.22 8.54 -18.22
C GLU A 36 20.78 7.25 -18.93
N ALA A 37 20.66 7.28 -20.25
CA ALA A 37 20.28 6.12 -21.05
C ALA A 37 21.45 5.11 -21.20
N THR A 38 22.07 4.72 -20.09
CA THR A 38 23.15 3.71 -20.03
C THR A 38 22.69 2.50 -19.21
N GLU A 39 23.17 1.31 -19.55
CA GLU A 39 22.76 0.05 -18.91
C GLU A 39 23.03 0.06 -17.39
N ASP A 40 24.12 0.70 -16.95
CA ASP A 40 24.50 0.80 -15.54
C ASP A 40 23.79 1.92 -14.76
N ALA A 41 23.00 2.77 -15.40
CA ALA A 41 22.42 3.96 -14.75
C ALA A 41 21.44 3.59 -13.61
N VAL A 42 20.81 2.41 -13.70
CA VAL A 42 19.97 1.83 -12.64
C VAL A 42 20.81 1.42 -11.42
N GLU A 43 22.01 0.90 -11.63
CA GLU A 43 22.91 0.47 -10.55
C GLU A 43 23.59 1.66 -9.86
N ARG A 44 23.94 2.70 -10.62
CA ARG A 44 24.55 3.94 -10.10
C ARG A 44 23.54 4.84 -9.38
N GLY A 45 22.25 4.67 -9.65
CA GLY A 45 21.19 5.54 -9.15
C GLY A 45 21.18 6.91 -9.85
N ALA A 46 20.04 7.57 -9.83
CA ALA A 46 19.86 8.94 -10.30
C ALA A 46 19.53 9.83 -9.11
N PRO A 47 20.08 11.07 -9.04
CA PRO A 47 19.66 11.99 -8.00
C PRO A 47 18.22 12.38 -8.30
N LEU A 48 17.38 12.45 -7.27
CA LEU A 48 16.08 13.06 -7.46
C LEU A 48 16.30 14.52 -7.90
N ARG A 49 15.72 14.90 -9.03
CA ARG A 49 15.72 16.29 -9.49
C ARG A 49 14.75 17.12 -8.64
N PHE A 50 13.68 16.47 -8.20
CA PHE A 50 12.70 17.02 -7.29
C PHE A 50 12.19 15.93 -6.36
N VAL A 51 11.94 16.29 -5.11
CA VAL A 51 11.13 15.53 -4.18
C VAL A 51 10.28 16.51 -3.39
N SER A 52 8.99 16.22 -3.21
CA SER A 52 8.11 17.09 -2.44
C SER A 52 8.47 17.07 -0.95
N ASP A 53 8.21 18.18 -0.26
CA ASP A 53 8.49 18.33 1.18
C ASP A 53 7.77 17.29 2.05
N ASN A 54 6.75 16.63 1.50
CA ASN A 54 6.04 15.53 2.12
C ASN A 54 6.98 14.39 2.53
N VAL A 55 8.13 14.21 1.86
CA VAL A 55 9.15 13.22 2.26
C VAL A 55 9.63 13.48 3.69
N THR A 56 9.81 14.74 4.07
CA THR A 56 10.22 15.13 5.42
C THR A 56 9.13 14.82 6.43
N ARG A 57 7.87 15.14 6.10
CA ARG A 57 6.74 14.86 6.98
C ARG A 57 6.46 13.36 7.16
N ILE A 58 6.66 12.55 6.12
CA ILE A 58 6.32 11.12 6.12
C ILE A 58 7.49 10.28 6.63
N THR A 59 8.71 10.57 6.21
CA THR A 59 9.88 9.73 6.52
C THR A 59 10.80 10.33 7.57
N GLY A 60 10.71 11.64 7.84
CA GLY A 60 11.62 12.38 8.71
C GLY A 60 12.93 12.83 8.04
N HIS A 61 13.25 12.33 6.85
CA HIS A 61 14.46 12.70 6.10
C HIS A 61 14.22 13.99 5.32
N LYS A 62 15.24 14.87 5.20
CA LYS A 62 15.04 16.15 4.51
C LYS A 62 14.98 15.92 3.01
N ALA A 63 14.11 16.66 2.32
CA ALA A 63 14.02 16.67 0.87
C ALA A 63 15.39 16.88 0.18
N THR A 64 16.22 17.77 0.74
CA THR A 64 17.58 18.07 0.25
C THR A 64 18.53 16.88 0.26
N ASP A 65 18.32 15.91 1.14
CA ASP A 65 19.21 14.77 1.28
C ASP A 65 19.05 13.84 0.06
N PHE A 66 17.84 13.72 -0.49
CA PHE A 66 17.55 12.89 -1.66
C PHE A 66 17.96 13.52 -3.00
N THR A 67 18.06 14.85 -3.05
CA THR A 67 18.59 15.55 -4.23
C THR A 67 20.12 15.58 -4.23
N THR A 68 20.75 15.42 -3.06
CA THR A 68 22.21 15.41 -2.88
C THR A 68 22.80 14.01 -2.99
N ASP A 69 22.20 13.03 -2.30
CA ASP A 69 22.66 11.64 -2.27
C ASP A 69 21.78 10.75 -3.16
N ARG A 70 22.36 10.31 -4.29
CA ARG A 70 21.72 9.45 -5.29
C ARG A 70 21.31 8.08 -4.76
N LEU A 71 21.91 7.62 -3.66
CA LEU A 71 21.74 6.28 -3.13
C LEU A 71 20.94 6.23 -1.83
N LEU A 72 20.80 7.37 -1.14
CA LEU A 72 20.05 7.46 0.13
C LEU A 72 18.68 6.78 0.00
N GLY A 73 17.94 7.16 -1.04
CA GLY A 73 16.61 6.62 -1.32
C GLY A 73 16.58 5.10 -1.33
N ARG A 74 17.52 4.48 -2.05
CA ARG A 74 17.66 3.03 -2.19
C ARG A 74 18.16 2.36 -0.90
N GLY A 75 19.06 3.02 -0.18
CA GLY A 75 19.67 2.50 1.06
C GLY A 75 18.68 2.37 2.23
N LEU A 76 17.54 3.05 2.16
CA LEU A 76 16.49 3.01 3.17
C LEU A 76 15.44 1.91 2.92
N ILE A 77 15.52 1.19 1.79
CA ILE A 77 14.63 0.06 1.51
C ILE A 77 15.05 -1.14 2.34
N HIS A 78 14.07 -1.85 2.92
CA HIS A 78 14.34 -3.06 3.69
C HIS A 78 15.06 -4.12 2.82
N THR A 79 16.06 -4.80 3.39
CA THR A 79 16.93 -5.76 2.68
C THR A 79 16.16 -6.86 1.96
N ASN A 80 15.14 -7.44 2.59
CA ASN A 80 14.27 -8.45 1.98
C ASN A 80 13.45 -7.94 0.77
N ASP A 81 13.24 -6.63 0.64
CA ASP A 81 12.44 -6.03 -0.43
C ASP A 81 13.33 -5.48 -1.56
N LEU A 82 14.62 -5.27 -1.28
CA LEU A 82 15.58 -4.63 -2.19
C LEU A 82 15.75 -5.37 -3.53
N GLY A 83 15.82 -6.71 -3.51
CA GLY A 83 15.99 -7.49 -4.73
C GLY A 83 14.79 -7.38 -5.68
N ALA A 84 13.57 -7.42 -5.13
CA ALA A 84 12.35 -7.26 -5.91
C ALA A 84 12.21 -5.83 -6.46
N TYR A 85 12.57 -4.82 -5.66
CA TYR A 85 12.63 -3.43 -6.08
C TYR A 85 13.59 -3.25 -7.26
N GLN A 86 14.83 -3.74 -7.14
CA GLN A 86 15.87 -3.62 -8.17
C GLN A 86 15.43 -4.29 -9.48
N ALA A 87 14.87 -5.49 -9.42
CA ALA A 87 14.39 -6.20 -10.61
C ALA A 87 13.29 -5.41 -11.35
N LYS A 88 12.37 -4.77 -10.62
CA LYS A 88 11.32 -3.93 -11.22
C LYS A 88 11.89 -2.65 -11.83
N VAL A 89 12.77 -1.95 -11.12
CA VAL A 89 13.39 -0.71 -11.63
C VAL A 89 14.24 -0.99 -12.87
N ALA A 90 14.98 -2.11 -12.90
CA ALA A 90 15.77 -2.53 -14.07
C ALA A 90 14.89 -2.74 -15.32
N ASN A 91 13.67 -3.23 -15.14
CA ASN A 91 12.71 -3.47 -16.23
C ASN A 91 11.87 -2.23 -16.61
N LEU A 92 12.00 -1.10 -15.89
CA LEU A 92 11.25 0.13 -16.17
C LEU A 92 11.39 0.65 -17.63
N PRO A 93 12.55 0.55 -18.31
CA PRO A 93 12.67 0.87 -19.74
C PRO A 93 11.67 0.15 -20.65
N GLU A 94 11.39 -1.12 -20.34
CA GLU A 94 10.51 -1.98 -21.12
C GLU A 94 9.06 -1.81 -20.67
N THR A 95 8.80 -1.84 -19.36
CA THR A 95 7.44 -1.78 -18.81
C THR A 95 6.85 -0.38 -18.86
N ARG A 96 7.68 0.66 -18.95
CA ARG A 96 7.35 2.10 -18.88
C ARG A 96 6.72 2.57 -17.56
N GLN A 97 6.20 1.65 -16.75
CA GLN A 97 5.62 1.91 -15.45
C GLN A 97 5.90 0.74 -14.49
N ILE A 98 5.97 1.04 -13.21
CA ILE A 98 6.07 0.05 -12.15
C ILE A 98 5.14 0.42 -11.01
N HIS A 99 4.52 -0.60 -10.42
CA HIS A 99 3.76 -0.52 -9.18
C HIS A 99 4.35 -1.52 -8.21
N GLN A 100 4.66 -1.08 -6.99
CA GLN A 100 5.27 -1.94 -5.99
C GLN A 100 4.97 -1.47 -4.57
N THR A 101 5.24 -2.35 -3.63
CA THR A 101 5.10 -2.08 -2.21
C THR A 101 6.32 -2.64 -1.51
N TYR A 102 6.92 -1.85 -0.63
CA TYR A 102 8.12 -2.22 0.09
C TYR A 102 8.19 -1.50 1.43
N ARG A 103 8.99 -2.04 2.35
CA ARG A 103 9.28 -1.38 3.61
C ARG A 103 10.41 -0.37 3.44
N TYR A 104 10.25 0.75 4.13
CA TYR A 104 11.15 1.89 4.06
C TYR A 104 11.50 2.37 5.46
N ARG A 105 12.76 2.73 5.67
CA ARG A 105 13.28 3.13 6.98
C ARG A 105 13.15 4.64 7.18
N THR A 106 12.50 5.04 8.26
CA THR A 106 12.38 6.45 8.67
C THR A 106 13.67 6.97 9.28
N ALA A 107 13.76 8.29 9.48
CA ALA A 107 14.83 8.92 10.25
C ALA A 107 14.80 8.54 11.74
N SER A 108 13.64 8.08 12.25
CA SER A 108 13.47 7.54 13.62
C SER A 108 13.86 6.07 13.77
N ASP A 109 14.36 5.44 12.70
CA ASP A 109 14.73 4.01 12.66
C ASP A 109 13.55 3.02 12.63
N GLU A 110 12.34 3.51 12.33
CA GLU A 110 11.13 2.71 12.23
C GLU A 110 10.87 2.28 10.77
N TRP A 111 10.08 1.22 10.60
CA TRP A 111 9.66 0.75 9.28
C TRP A 111 8.28 1.28 8.96
N LEU A 112 8.16 1.92 7.80
CA LEU A 112 6.88 2.22 7.17
C LEU A 112 6.72 1.39 5.89
N TRP A 113 5.48 1.17 5.47
CA TRP A 113 5.16 0.55 4.20
C TRP A 113 4.89 1.63 3.15
N LEU A 114 5.68 1.68 2.09
CA LEU A 114 5.38 2.53 0.93
C LEU A 114 4.76 1.70 -0.18
N ARG A 115 3.68 2.23 -0.76
CA ARG A 115 3.25 1.89 -2.11
C ARG A 115 3.84 2.91 -3.07
N ASP A 116 4.64 2.43 -4.01
CA ASP A 116 5.40 3.23 -4.95
C ASP A 116 4.92 2.98 -6.38
N GLU A 117 4.67 4.07 -7.09
CA GLU A 117 4.33 4.11 -8.50
C GLU A 117 5.33 4.98 -9.25
N ILE A 118 6.00 4.42 -10.24
CA ILE A 118 6.94 5.16 -11.08
C ILE A 118 6.52 5.03 -12.54
N ARG A 119 6.55 6.15 -13.27
CA ARG A 119 6.29 6.19 -14.71
C ARG A 119 7.43 6.87 -15.44
N LEU A 120 7.87 6.24 -16.53
CA LEU A 120 8.85 6.78 -17.45
C LEU A 120 8.17 7.76 -18.39
N LEU A 121 8.65 9.00 -18.42
CA LEU A 121 8.18 10.02 -19.34
C LEU A 121 8.78 9.78 -20.74
N PRO A 122 8.04 10.15 -21.81
CA PRO A 122 8.60 10.13 -23.16
C PRO A 122 9.84 11.02 -23.24
N SER A 123 10.93 10.51 -23.82
CA SER A 123 12.15 11.27 -24.09
C SER A 123 12.60 11.02 -25.53
N GLU A 124 13.16 12.03 -26.17
CA GLU A 124 13.70 11.92 -27.53
C GLU A 124 14.95 11.03 -27.54
N ALA A 125 15.22 10.36 -28.67
CA ALA A 125 16.41 9.54 -28.83
C ALA A 125 17.69 10.37 -28.56
N GLY A 126 18.50 9.92 -27.60
CA GLY A 126 19.73 10.61 -27.19
C GLY A 126 19.58 11.61 -26.03
N LYS A 127 18.38 11.79 -25.46
CA LYS A 127 18.16 12.57 -24.23
C LYS A 127 18.08 11.68 -23.00
N LEU A 128 18.32 12.31 -21.84
CA LEU A 128 18.10 11.69 -20.52
C LEU A 128 16.65 11.22 -20.41
N ARG A 129 16.44 10.06 -19.78
CA ARG A 129 15.11 9.55 -19.51
C ARG A 129 14.61 10.15 -18.20
N GLU A 130 13.48 10.84 -18.24
CA GLU A 130 12.85 11.36 -17.04
C GLU A 130 11.82 10.36 -16.52
N TYR A 131 11.70 10.26 -15.20
CA TYR A 131 10.58 9.56 -14.58
C TYR A 131 9.95 10.42 -13.50
N VAL A 132 8.66 10.16 -13.28
CA VAL A 132 7.89 10.69 -12.16
C VAL A 132 7.52 9.53 -11.23
N GLY A 133 7.70 9.75 -9.93
CA GLY A 133 7.38 8.81 -8.87
C GLY A 133 6.34 9.38 -7.90
N CYS A 134 5.50 8.50 -7.37
CA CYS A 134 4.55 8.79 -6.31
C CYS A 134 4.61 7.67 -5.27
N MET A 135 4.96 8.01 -4.03
CA MET A 135 5.01 7.06 -2.92
C MET A 135 3.96 7.43 -1.88
N VAL A 136 3.14 6.47 -1.49
CA VAL A 136 2.09 6.64 -0.48
C VAL A 136 2.44 5.75 0.72
N ASP A 137 2.46 6.33 1.91
CA ASP A 137 2.52 5.57 3.15
C ASP A 137 1.21 4.80 3.34
N ILE A 138 1.32 3.48 3.36
CA ILE A 138 0.22 2.53 3.54
C ILE A 138 0.36 1.72 4.85
N THR A 139 1.13 2.23 5.81
CA THR A 139 1.43 1.53 7.07
C THR A 139 0.15 1.28 7.87
N ALA A 140 -0.71 2.29 8.00
CA ALA A 140 -1.99 2.17 8.70
C ALA A 140 -2.90 1.10 8.06
N GLU A 141 -2.94 1.04 6.73
CA GLU A 141 -3.69 0.03 5.98
C GLU A 141 -3.13 -1.37 6.25
N LYS A 142 -1.80 -1.52 6.30
CA LYS A 142 -1.14 -2.80 6.58
C LYS A 142 -1.35 -3.25 8.02
N GLU A 143 -1.28 -2.34 8.98
CA GLU A 143 -1.55 -2.62 10.39
C GLU A 143 -3.02 -3.02 10.60
N ALA A 144 -3.96 -2.31 9.98
CA ALA A 144 -5.38 -2.64 10.03
C ALA A 144 -5.66 -4.03 9.42
N GLU A 145 -5.07 -4.32 8.26
CA GLU A 145 -5.16 -5.64 7.61
C GLU A 145 -4.61 -6.76 8.52
N GLN A 146 -3.47 -6.52 9.17
CA GLN A 146 -2.86 -7.48 10.09
C GLN A 146 -3.70 -7.68 11.37
N ALA A 147 -4.21 -6.60 11.96
CA ALA A 147 -5.06 -6.66 13.15
C ALA A 147 -6.37 -7.41 12.88
N LEU A 148 -6.99 -7.18 11.71
CA LEU A 148 -8.17 -7.92 11.28
C LEU A 148 -7.86 -9.42 11.15
N ARG A 149 -6.80 -9.76 10.40
CA ARG A 149 -6.40 -11.17 10.21
C ARG A 149 -6.08 -11.87 11.53
N HIS A 150 -5.41 -11.16 12.45
CA HIS A 150 -5.10 -11.70 13.78
C HIS A 150 -6.38 -11.97 14.58
N THR A 151 -7.33 -11.03 14.56
CA THR A 151 -8.62 -11.17 15.25
C THR A 151 -9.45 -12.31 14.66
N GLU A 152 -9.49 -12.44 13.32
CA GLU A 152 -10.18 -13.53 12.64
C GLU A 152 -9.58 -14.89 12.98
N ALA A 153 -8.25 -15.02 12.94
CA ALA A 153 -7.55 -16.25 13.32
C ALA A 153 -7.81 -16.60 14.78
N PHE A 154 -7.68 -15.63 15.69
CA PHE A 154 -7.92 -15.83 17.12
C PHE A 154 -9.37 -16.27 17.41
N ASN A 155 -10.36 -15.64 16.79
CA ASN A 155 -11.77 -16.02 16.94
C ASN A 155 -12.03 -17.43 16.40
N HIS A 156 -11.44 -17.78 15.25
CA HIS A 156 -11.54 -19.13 14.69
C HIS A 156 -10.93 -20.17 15.65
N ASP A 157 -9.75 -19.91 16.19
CA ASP A 157 -9.07 -20.81 17.13
C ASP A 157 -9.88 -21.02 18.41
N ILE A 158 -10.51 -19.96 18.96
CA ILE A 158 -11.41 -20.07 20.12
C ILE A 158 -12.62 -20.95 19.79
N LEU A 159 -13.30 -20.70 18.67
CA LEU A 159 -14.49 -21.46 18.29
C LEU A 159 -14.16 -22.94 18.03
N ALA A 160 -13.00 -23.22 17.44
CA ALA A 160 -12.52 -24.57 17.15
C ALA A 160 -12.08 -25.32 18.42
N ALA A 161 -11.45 -24.64 19.37
CA ALA A 161 -11.02 -25.23 20.64
C ALA A 161 -12.15 -25.35 21.69
N SER A 162 -13.28 -24.65 21.49
CA SER A 162 -14.40 -24.70 22.43
C SER A 162 -15.00 -26.10 22.51
N GLN A 163 -15.12 -26.60 23.75
CA GLN A 163 -15.83 -27.84 24.06
C GLN A 163 -17.35 -27.66 24.11
N TYR A 164 -17.82 -26.42 24.19
CA TYR A 164 -19.24 -26.10 24.19
C TYR A 164 -19.73 -25.84 22.77
N GLY A 165 -20.91 -26.37 22.45
CA GLY A 165 -21.62 -26.06 21.23
C GLY A 165 -22.04 -24.60 21.22
N ILE A 166 -21.51 -23.84 20.27
CA ILE A 166 -21.80 -22.43 20.04
C ILE A 166 -22.56 -22.30 18.74
N VAL A 167 -23.75 -21.71 18.85
CA VAL A 167 -24.63 -21.39 17.72
C VAL A 167 -24.88 -19.89 17.74
N SER A 168 -24.49 -19.20 16.66
CA SER A 168 -24.71 -17.76 16.48
C SER A 168 -25.84 -17.55 15.49
N VAL A 169 -26.75 -16.62 15.80
CA VAL A 169 -27.89 -16.28 14.95
C VAL A 169 -27.93 -14.78 14.64
N ASP A 170 -28.48 -14.40 13.50
CA ASP A 170 -28.78 -13.01 13.18
C ASP A 170 -30.06 -12.52 13.88
N ILE A 171 -30.44 -11.27 13.64
CA ILE A 171 -31.64 -10.65 14.22
C ILE A 171 -32.96 -11.33 13.80
N SER A 172 -32.95 -12.10 12.72
CA SER A 172 -34.11 -12.87 12.22
C SER A 172 -34.12 -14.29 12.76
N GLY A 173 -33.15 -14.66 13.60
CA GLY A 173 -33.00 -16.01 14.14
C GLY A 173 -32.42 -17.02 13.15
N ILE A 174 -31.82 -16.55 12.04
CA ILE A 174 -31.14 -17.42 11.08
C ILE A 174 -29.73 -17.72 11.59
N VAL A 175 -29.34 -18.99 11.55
CA VAL A 175 -28.00 -19.45 11.97
C VAL A 175 -26.94 -18.86 11.03
N VAL A 176 -25.98 -18.13 11.62
CA VAL A 176 -24.83 -17.53 10.93
C VAL A 176 -23.49 -18.06 11.45
N GLY A 177 -23.49 -18.82 12.54
CA GLY A 177 -22.31 -19.49 13.06
C GLY A 177 -22.68 -20.79 13.77
N PHE A 178 -21.85 -21.82 13.55
CA PHE A 178 -22.05 -23.16 14.11
C PHE A 178 -20.68 -23.83 14.25
N ASN A 179 -20.17 -23.94 15.49
CA ASN A 179 -18.82 -24.46 15.73
C ASN A 179 -18.77 -26.00 15.76
N LEU A 180 -17.56 -26.57 15.77
CA LEU A 180 -17.34 -28.04 15.74
C LEU A 180 -18.02 -28.77 16.91
N ALA A 181 -18.02 -28.19 18.11
CA ALA A 181 -18.72 -28.79 19.25
C ALA A 181 -20.25 -28.79 19.07
N ALA A 182 -20.82 -27.78 18.38
CA ALA A 182 -22.24 -27.79 18.03
C ALA A 182 -22.53 -28.86 16.96
N GLU A 183 -21.61 -29.09 16.02
CA GLU A 183 -21.72 -30.21 15.07
C GLU A 183 -21.76 -31.55 15.80
N ALA A 184 -20.86 -31.75 16.76
CA ALA A 184 -20.81 -32.96 17.56
C ALA A 184 -22.05 -33.13 18.45
N LEU A 185 -22.55 -32.04 19.04
CA LEU A 185 -23.68 -32.07 19.97
C LEU A 185 -25.03 -32.27 19.27
N PHE A 186 -25.24 -31.61 18.12
CA PHE A 186 -26.53 -31.62 17.41
C PHE A 186 -26.55 -32.56 16.19
N GLY A 187 -25.42 -33.14 15.80
CA GLY A 187 -25.33 -34.12 14.71
C GLY A 187 -25.53 -33.52 13.31
N HIS A 188 -25.28 -32.22 13.14
CA HIS A 188 -25.41 -31.51 11.87
C HIS A 188 -24.12 -30.78 11.53
N THR A 189 -23.76 -30.70 10.25
CA THR A 189 -22.62 -29.87 9.86
C THR A 189 -22.99 -28.40 9.86
N SER A 190 -22.00 -27.53 10.04
CA SER A 190 -22.10 -26.09 9.93
C SER A 190 -22.62 -25.67 8.55
N ARG A 191 -22.19 -26.37 7.48
CA ARG A 191 -22.70 -26.18 6.12
C ARG A 191 -24.21 -26.40 6.03
N ASP A 192 -24.74 -27.41 6.72
CA ASP A 192 -26.18 -27.69 6.70
C ASP A 192 -26.95 -26.70 7.59
N ALA A 193 -26.32 -26.21 8.65
CA ALA A 193 -26.92 -25.33 9.65
C ALA A 193 -27.02 -23.87 9.22
N ILE A 194 -25.97 -23.33 8.62
CA ILE A 194 -25.90 -21.92 8.24
C ILE A 194 -27.02 -21.57 7.24
N GLY A 195 -27.68 -20.44 7.43
CA GLY A 195 -28.77 -19.96 6.59
C GLY A 195 -30.14 -20.55 6.92
N ARG A 196 -30.26 -21.37 7.97
CA ARG A 196 -31.53 -21.95 8.44
C ARG A 196 -32.03 -21.29 9.73
N PRO A 197 -33.35 -21.22 9.99
CA PRO A 197 -33.87 -20.75 11.27
C PRO A 197 -33.43 -21.66 12.43
N VAL A 198 -32.94 -21.07 13.52
CA VAL A 198 -32.48 -21.82 14.69
C VAL A 198 -33.62 -22.61 15.37
N ALA A 199 -34.86 -22.12 15.26
CA ALA A 199 -36.04 -22.74 15.84
C ALA A 199 -36.40 -24.09 15.20
N GLU A 200 -36.03 -24.33 13.94
CA GLU A 200 -36.33 -25.59 13.24
C GLU A 200 -35.59 -26.80 13.84
N ARG A 201 -34.52 -26.58 14.63
CA ARG A 201 -33.63 -27.65 15.11
C ARG A 201 -33.72 -27.97 16.59
N HIS A 202 -34.55 -27.27 17.36
CA HIS A 202 -34.75 -27.53 18.80
C HIS A 202 -35.63 -28.75 19.11
N HIS A 203 -35.88 -29.65 18.15
CA HIS A 203 -36.75 -30.83 18.31
C HIS A 203 -36.01 -32.17 18.42
N ILE A 204 -34.70 -32.16 18.69
CA ILE A 204 -33.89 -33.38 18.90
C ILE A 204 -33.19 -33.34 20.28
N ALA A 205 -33.98 -33.20 21.34
CA ALA A 205 -33.57 -33.53 22.71
C ALA A 205 -34.82 -33.88 23.54
N LYS A 206 -35.63 -34.83 23.06
CA LYS A 206 -36.57 -35.56 23.90
C LYS A 206 -36.13 -37.02 23.90
N GLY A 207 -35.33 -37.40 24.88
CA GLY A 207 -34.82 -38.76 24.98
C GLY A 207 -33.79 -38.94 26.08
N CYS A 208 -34.10 -38.51 27.30
CA CYS A 208 -33.63 -39.19 28.52
C CYS A 208 -34.66 -38.98 29.63
#